data_AF-A0A084JPI3-F1
#
_entry.id   AF-A0A084JPI3-F1
#
_cell.length_a   1.000
_cell.length_b   1.000
_cell.length_c   1.000
_cell.angle_alpha   90.00
_cell.angle_beta   90.00
_cell.angle_gamma   90.00
#
_symmetry.space_group_name_H-M   'P 1'
#
loop_
_entity.id
_entity.type
_entity.pdbx_description
1 polymer ?
#
loop_
_entity_poly.entity_id
_entity_poly.type
_entity_poly.pdbx_seq_one_letter_code
_entity_poly.pdbx_strand_id
1 'polypeptide(L)'
;MFDQDIYEALEMEFVRNHIKEDVDEVLLDLAEALADRGIMDKELVLTESYGKTQIQVTGICTEEEGEVNVLVKQVQIGKKEFEIDDYFL
;
A
#
# COMPACT_ATOMS: atom_id res chain seq x y z
N MET A 1 3.92 3.22 16.30
CA MET A 1 4.82 4.37 16.15
C MET A 1 5.36 4.22 14.75
N PHE A 2 5.02 5.13 13.85
CA PHE A 2 5.40 5.08 12.43
C PHE A 2 6.86 4.66 12.28
N ASP A 3 7.10 3.58 11.54
CA ASP A 3 8.46 3.10 11.28
C ASP A 3 9.06 3.97 10.17
N GLN A 4 9.58 5.14 10.56
CA GLN A 4 10.17 6.11 9.62
C GLN A 4 11.23 5.47 8.72
N ASP A 5 11.91 4.44 9.22
CA ASP A 5 12.92 3.67 8.48
C ASP A 5 12.30 2.96 7.26
N ILE A 6 11.05 2.49 7.36
CA ILE A 6 10.34 1.82 6.26
C ILE A 6 9.91 2.83 5.20
N TYR A 7 9.38 3.97 5.61
CA TYR A 7 8.99 5.04 4.69
C TYR A 7 10.22 5.61 3.95
N GLU A 8 11.33 5.83 4.65
CA GLU A 8 12.58 6.25 4.01
C GLU A 8 13.09 5.19 3.02
N ALA A 9 13.00 3.90 3.38
CA ALA A 9 13.39 2.82 2.49
C ALA A 9 12.47 2.72 1.25
N LEU A 10 11.17 2.97 1.42
CA LEU A 10 10.21 3.06 0.31
C LEU A 10 10.52 4.24 -0.60
N GLU A 11 10.77 5.43 -0.05
CA GLU A 11 11.15 6.62 -0.83
C GLU A 11 12.40 6.34 -1.67
N MET A 12 13.43 5.73 -1.07
CA MET A 12 14.63 5.36 -1.80
C MET A 12 14.35 4.37 -2.93
N GLU A 13 13.45 3.40 -2.73
CA GLU A 13 13.08 2.47 -3.79
C GLU A 13 12.20 3.12 -4.86
N PHE A 14 11.32 4.04 -4.52
CA PHE A 14 10.51 4.77 -5.48
C PHE A 14 11.39 5.57 -6.43
N VAL A 15 12.36 6.31 -5.87
CA VAL A 15 13.37 7.04 -6.64
C VAL A 15 14.17 6.11 -7.55
N ARG A 16 14.59 4.93 -7.05
CA ARG A 16 15.33 3.93 -7.84
C ARG A 16 14.50 3.35 -8.98
N ASN A 17 13.20 3.18 -8.77
CA ASN A 17 12.26 2.63 -9.75
C ASN A 17 11.57 3.71 -10.60
N HIS A 18 12.03 4.97 -10.50
CA HIS A 18 11.50 6.12 -11.22
C HIS A 18 9.99 6.38 -11.02
N ILE A 19 9.48 6.00 -9.85
CA ILE A 19 8.15 6.41 -9.37
C ILE A 19 8.28 7.88 -8.93
N LYS A 20 7.37 8.73 -9.39
CA LYS A 20 7.45 10.19 -9.18
C LYS A 20 6.52 10.68 -8.08
N GLU A 21 5.49 9.89 -7.84
CA GLU A 21 4.47 10.05 -6.82
C GLU A 21 5.11 9.86 -5.44
N ASP A 22 4.61 10.60 -4.45
CA ASP A 22 5.09 10.49 -3.07
C ASP A 22 4.64 9.16 -2.45
N VAL A 23 5.39 8.64 -1.47
CA VAL A 23 5.08 7.35 -0.82
C VAL A 23 3.67 7.38 -0.21
N ASP A 24 3.31 8.47 0.45
CA ASP A 24 1.98 8.63 1.05
C ASP A 24 0.86 8.60 0.01
N GLU A 25 1.06 9.26 -1.14
CA GLU A 25 0.08 9.26 -2.23
C GLU A 25 -0.10 7.84 -2.79
N VAL A 26 1.00 7.12 -3.03
CA VAL A 26 0.94 5.76 -3.55
C VAL A 26 0.31 4.80 -2.56
N LEU A 27 0.63 4.89 -1.27
CA LEU A 27 0.03 4.02 -0.26
C LEU A 27 -1.46 4.28 -0.09
N LEU A 28 -1.89 5.54 -0.16
CA LEU A 28 -3.30 5.90 -0.15
C LEU A 28 -4.03 5.36 -1.39
N ASP A 29 -3.47 5.54 -2.59
CA ASP A 29 -4.01 4.99 -3.83
C ASP A 29 -4.16 3.45 -3.76
N LEU A 30 -3.16 2.76 -3.20
CA LEU A 30 -3.19 1.31 -3.02
C LEU A 30 -4.28 0.89 -2.02
N ALA A 31 -4.49 1.66 -0.95
CA ALA A 31 -5.55 1.42 0.01
C ALA A 31 -6.94 1.63 -0.60
N GLU A 32 -7.13 2.70 -1.38
CA GLU A 32 -8.36 2.93 -2.15
C GLU A 32 -8.62 1.79 -3.15
N ALA A 33 -7.59 1.34 -3.88
CA ALA A 33 -7.71 0.22 -4.80
C ALA A 33 -8.10 -1.10 -4.11
N LEU A 34 -7.63 -1.32 -2.88
CA LEU A 34 -8.06 -2.46 -2.06
C LEU A 34 -9.54 -2.32 -1.66
N ALA A 35 -9.97 -1.13 -1.19
CA ALA A 35 -11.37 -0.85 -0.86
C ALA A 35 -12.30 -1.03 -2.06
N ASP A 36 -11.88 -0.58 -3.25
CA ASP A 36 -12.63 -0.69 -4.50
C ASP A 36 -12.89 -2.15 -4.93
N ARG A 37 -12.08 -3.11 -4.45
CA ARG A 37 -12.39 -4.54 -4.66
C ARG A 37 -13.65 -4.97 -3.93
N GLY A 38 -14.05 -4.26 -2.87
CA GLY A 38 -15.27 -4.51 -2.11
C GLY A 38 -15.28 -5.84 -1.36
N ILE A 39 -14.12 -6.42 -1.06
CA ILE A 39 -14.00 -7.68 -0.32
C ILE A 39 -13.56 -7.37 1.11
N MET A 40 -14.49 -7.51 2.04
CA MET A 40 -14.28 -7.23 3.46
C MET A 40 -13.79 -8.44 4.25
N ASP A 41 -13.14 -8.20 5.38
CA ASP A 41 -12.70 -9.18 6.38
C ASP A 41 -11.80 -10.29 5.82
N LYS A 42 -11.10 -10.00 4.73
CA LYS A 42 -10.18 -10.93 4.08
C LYS A 42 -8.92 -10.23 3.63
N GLU A 43 -7.83 -10.96 3.69
CA GLU A 43 -6.57 -10.54 3.10
C GLU A 43 -6.68 -10.57 1.58
N LEU A 44 -6.31 -9.45 0.98
CA LEU A 44 -6.31 -9.21 -0.44
C LEU A 44 -4.91 -8.87 -0.89
N VAL A 45 -4.55 -9.42 -2.04
CA VAL A 45 -3.33 -9.07 -2.75
C VAL A 45 -3.74 -8.39 -4.05
N LEU A 46 -3.23 -7.19 -4.25
CA LEU A 46 -3.53 -6.35 -5.41
C LEU A 46 -2.21 -5.88 -6.04
N THR A 47 -2.22 -5.57 -7.33
CA THR A 47 -1.00 -5.12 -8.02
C THR A 47 -1.36 -3.96 -8.93
N GLU A 48 -0.82 -2.79 -8.60
CA GLU A 48 -0.97 -1.56 -9.37
C GLU A 48 0.32 -1.23 -10.13
N SER A 49 0.17 -0.40 -11.17
CA SER A 49 1.28 -0.02 -12.04
C SER A 49 1.54 1.48 -11.96
N TYR A 50 2.70 1.85 -11.42
CA TYR A 50 3.19 3.22 -11.35
C TYR A 50 4.24 3.43 -12.45
N GLY A 51 3.78 3.98 -13.57
CA GLY A 51 4.59 4.13 -14.78
C GLY A 51 4.95 2.77 -15.40
N LYS A 52 6.22 2.36 -15.25
CA LYS A 52 6.73 1.05 -15.71
C LYS A 52 6.93 0.04 -14.59
N THR A 53 6.77 0.49 -13.34
CA THR A 53 7.03 -0.29 -12.15
C THR A 53 5.72 -0.84 -11.61
N GLN A 54 5.68 -2.13 -11.32
CA GLN A 54 4.53 -2.75 -10.68
C GLN A 54 4.79 -2.83 -9.18
N ILE A 55 3.79 -2.40 -8.41
CA ILE A 55 3.78 -2.47 -6.96
C ILE A 55 2.66 -3.42 -6.56
N GLN A 56 3.00 -4.44 -5.77
CA GLN A 56 2.03 -5.34 -5.18
C GLN A 56 1.76 -4.91 -3.75
N VAL A 57 0.50 -4.84 -3.36
CA VAL A 57 0.06 -4.51 -2.01
C VAL A 57 -0.71 -5.70 -1.44
N THR A 58 -0.48 -5.98 -0.16
CA THR A 58 -1.25 -6.92 0.63
C THR A 58 -1.91 -6.15 1.76
N GLY A 59 -3.24 -6.28 1.88
CA GLY A 59 -4.00 -5.57 2.90
C GLY A 59 -5.34 -6.22 3.21
N ILE A 60 -6.05 -5.66 4.18
CA ILE A 60 -7.36 -6.11 4.64
C ILE A 60 -8.28 -4.90 4.69
N CYS A 61 -9.46 -5.02 4.08
CA CYS A 61 -10.53 -4.04 4.20
C CYS A 61 -11.51 -4.49 5.30
N THR A 62 -11.86 -3.59 6.20
CA THR A 62 -12.79 -3.82 7.32
C THR A 62 -13.83 -2.70 7.37
N GLU A 63 -15.08 -3.02 7.74
CA GLU A 63 -16.12 -2.01 7.92
C GLU A 63 -16.35 -1.82 9.41
N GLU A 64 -16.14 -0.61 9.92
CA GLU A 64 -16.46 -0.25 11.30
C GLU A 64 -17.39 0.96 11.32
N GLU A 65 -18.53 0.82 11.99
CA GLU A 65 -19.54 1.90 12.13
C GLU A 65 -20.04 2.52 10.80
N GLY A 66 -19.90 1.80 9.68
CA GLY A 66 -20.29 2.25 8.34
C GLY A 66 -19.19 2.99 7.58
N GLU A 67 -17.97 3.04 8.14
CA GLU A 67 -16.76 3.55 7.50
C GLU A 67 -15.86 2.37 7.07
N VAL A 68 -15.25 2.48 5.88
CA VAL A 68 -14.37 1.45 5.34
C VAL A 68 -12.95 1.77 5.78
N ASN A 69 -12.42 0.95 6.69
CA ASN A 69 -11.04 1.02 7.11
C ASN A 69 -10.17 0.08 6.27
N VAL A 70 -8.99 0.53 5.84
CA VAL A 70 -8.06 -0.31 5.07
C VAL A 70 -6.71 -0.40 5.75
N LEU A 71 -6.39 -1.62 6.19
CA LEU A 71 -5.07 -1.99 6.69
C LEU A 71 -4.17 -2.39 5.51
N VAL A 72 -3.11 -1.64 5.28
CA VAL A 72 -2.01 -2.06 4.39
C VAL A 72 -0.99 -2.80 5.24
N LYS A 73 -0.85 -4.11 5.01
CA LYS A 73 0.11 -4.95 5.75
C LYS A 73 1.50 -4.90 5.13
N GLN A 74 1.56 -5.05 3.82
CA GLN A 74 2.83 -5.19 3.11
C GLN A 74 2.75 -4.61 1.70
N VAL A 75 3.85 -4.01 1.28
CA VAL A 75 4.07 -3.56 -0.11
C VAL A 75 5.30 -4.25 -0.68
N GLN A 76 5.21 -4.70 -1.93
CA GLN A 76 6.30 -5.31 -2.68
C GLN A 76 6.57 -4.53 -3.96
N ILE A 77 7.84 -4.15 -4.14
CA ILE A 77 8.32 -3.46 -5.34
C ILE A 77 9.41 -4.31 -5.97
N GLY A 78 9.07 -4.95 -7.10
CA GLY A 78 9.95 -5.92 -7.74
C GLY A 78 10.25 -7.13 -6.84
N LYS A 79 11.47 -7.22 -6.30
CA LYS A 79 11.91 -8.32 -5.40
C LYS A 79 12.03 -7.91 -3.94
N LYS A 80 11.69 -6.66 -3.60
CA LYS A 80 11.79 -6.15 -2.23
C LYS A 80 10.41 -6.06 -1.61
N GLU A 81 10.34 -6.44 -0.35
CA GLU A 81 9.14 -6.46 0.47
C GLU A 81 9.32 -5.49 1.64
N PHE A 82 8.25 -4.74 1.93
CA PHE A 82 8.19 -3.71 2.96
C PHE A 82 6.96 -3.97 3.82
N GLU A 83 7.16 -4.25 5.10
CA GLU A 83 6.07 -4.39 6.08
C GLU A 83 5.63 -2.99 6.53
N ILE A 84 4.35 -2.67 6.34
CA ILE A 84 3.76 -1.37 6.62
C ILE A 84 2.91 -1.45 7.90
N ASP A 85 2.01 -2.44 7.97
CA ASP A 85 1.06 -2.67 9.05
C ASP A 85 0.37 -1.39 9.57
N ASP A 86 -0.14 -0.58 8.64
CA ASP A 86 -0.76 0.71 8.95
C ASP A 86 -2.12 0.92 8.24
N TYR A 87 -2.97 1.75 8.84
CA TYR A 87 -4.32 2.06 8.34
C TYR A 87 -4.33 3.39 7.59
N PHE A 88 -4.92 3.39 6.40
CA PHE A 88 -4.92 4.55 5.49
C PHE A 88 -6.31 5.15 5.23
N LEU A 89 -7.35 4.36 5.44
CA LEU A 89 -8.75 4.74 5.35
C LEU A 89 -9.43 4.39 6.66
#